data_AF-A0A2E9QPL4-F1
#
_entry.id   AF-A0A2E9QPL4-F1
#
_cell.length_a   1.000
_cell.length_b   1.000
_cell.length_c   1.000
_cell.angle_alpha   90.00
_cell.angle_beta   90.00
_cell.angle_gamma   90.00
#
_symmetry.space_group_name_H-M   'P 1'
#
loop_
_entity.id
_entity.type
_entity.pdbx_description
1 polymer ?
#
loop_
_entity_poly.entity_id
_entity_poly.type
_entity_poly.pdbx_seq_one_letter_code
_entity_poly.pdbx_strand_id
1 'polypeptide(L)'
;MSSRKYKNLHTKEKPLAERPIRFLHIADIHLGFRQYNSFERERDFFLSFESAIERYALPLHEGDPPQVDFVIIAGDLFDSRTLQPITLSRTTHVLSLLKEEGIPVFAIEGNHDAARWHRDQEPNWYDYLAGEEMMIYLRDYTRDGQIHLEPWSDEELRGSYYDFNDEIRIVGTHWYGATAHNMLGQLEEALAGLPPKPFNIVMFHGGLTDYVNEMHAGISYEQLLPLREYIQYFALGHVHKRYERQNWVFNPGSLESCKIREYFEEHGLFVIEVGDGEVAESFHHTDYYSRPFISMHMDCDLYKTPEEVEAAVHELVADQGKAQLHKIKATWPEDIDYAAPVCQLEFTGTLGFPFSEIPMKSLEPWIKEQLGAFMLRYINDTTPLDYGQEEDYKERDGRIDRALLEKKIFQALFHLDTRFRPWSDPLSRFATTLKQRLIDDEIAEEELGEIIEKIDELLKTEGKIEEDPEEQEALTQELGALLNETDGQEDITAAPAEESAQTSFLEEGV
;
A
#
# COMPACT_ATOMS: atom_id res chain seq x y z
N MET A 1 -30.56 37.22 -16.16
CA MET A 1 -31.64 36.75 -15.27
C MET A 1 -32.24 35.51 -15.91
N SER A 2 -31.55 34.37 -15.74
CA SER A 2 -32.00 33.04 -16.17
C SER A 2 -32.36 32.30 -14.89
N SER A 3 -33.57 31.74 -14.83
CA SER A 3 -34.11 31.09 -13.65
C SER A 3 -33.31 29.83 -13.31
N ARG A 4 -32.74 29.83 -12.10
CA ARG A 4 -32.23 28.71 -11.29
C ARG A 4 -32.88 27.37 -11.67
N LYS A 5 -32.11 26.44 -12.24
CA LYS A 5 -32.56 25.12 -12.73
C LYS A 5 -32.51 24.00 -11.69
N TYR A 6 -31.96 24.25 -10.49
CA TYR A 6 -32.10 23.33 -9.35
C TYR A 6 -33.55 23.13 -8.86
N LYS A 7 -34.49 24.01 -9.26
CA LYS A 7 -35.92 23.81 -8.94
C LYS A 7 -36.53 22.53 -9.53
N ASN A 8 -35.86 21.85 -10.48
CA ASN A 8 -36.36 20.63 -11.09
C ASN A 8 -35.68 19.34 -10.59
N LEU A 9 -34.76 19.42 -9.62
CA LEU A 9 -34.34 18.23 -8.84
C LEU A 9 -35.37 17.88 -7.75
N HIS A 10 -36.35 18.76 -7.50
CA HIS A 10 -37.56 18.39 -6.81
C HIS A 10 -38.46 17.56 -7.72
N THR A 11 -38.41 16.25 -7.49
CA THR A 11 -39.55 15.32 -7.58
C THR A 11 -40.27 15.30 -8.93
N LYS A 12 -39.89 14.36 -9.80
CA LYS A 12 -40.97 13.50 -10.29
C LYS A 12 -41.53 12.83 -9.04
N GLU A 13 -42.68 13.28 -8.56
CA GLU A 13 -43.49 12.59 -7.56
C GLU A 13 -43.84 11.20 -8.10
N LYS A 14 -42.90 10.26 -8.01
CA LYS A 14 -43.21 8.84 -7.92
C LYS A 14 -43.31 8.56 -6.43
N PRO A 15 -44.47 8.12 -5.92
CA PRO A 15 -44.54 7.62 -4.55
C PRO A 15 -43.46 6.57 -4.32
N LEU A 16 -42.71 6.71 -3.23
CA LEU A 16 -41.63 5.82 -2.76
C LEU A 16 -42.06 4.37 -2.43
N ALA A 17 -43.32 4.01 -2.67
CA ALA A 17 -43.90 2.77 -2.17
C ALA A 17 -43.63 1.51 -3.03
N GLU A 18 -42.83 1.58 -4.11
CA GLU A 18 -42.70 0.44 -5.04
C GLU A 18 -41.27 -0.08 -5.29
N ARG A 19 -40.20 0.61 -4.88
CA ARG A 19 -38.82 0.06 -4.98
C ARG A 19 -37.85 0.68 -3.94
N PRO A 20 -36.85 -0.08 -3.46
CA PRO A 20 -35.83 0.43 -2.55
C PRO A 20 -35.03 1.57 -3.18
N ILE A 21 -34.55 2.52 -2.35
CA ILE A 21 -33.67 3.59 -2.80
C ILE A 21 -32.28 3.01 -3.01
N ARG A 22 -31.62 3.36 -4.11
CA ARG A 22 -30.29 2.84 -4.45
C ARG A 22 -29.29 3.96 -4.64
N PHE A 23 -28.08 3.79 -4.14
CA PHE A 23 -27.01 4.75 -4.39
C PHE A 23 -25.69 4.07 -4.72
N LEU A 24 -24.87 4.78 -5.51
CA LEU A 24 -23.52 4.37 -5.88
C LEU A 24 -22.50 5.04 -4.96
N HIS A 25 -21.62 4.27 -4.34
CA HIS A 25 -20.49 4.76 -3.55
C HIS A 25 -19.17 4.46 -4.26
N ILE A 26 -18.47 5.54 -4.62
CA ILE A 26 -17.12 5.53 -5.19
C ILE A 26 -16.21 6.46 -4.38
N ALA A 27 -14.91 6.19 -4.39
CA ALA A 27 -13.89 7.00 -3.73
C ALA A 27 -12.55 6.86 -4.46
N ASP A 28 -11.60 7.75 -4.18
CA ASP A 28 -10.20 7.61 -4.60
C ASP A 28 -10.06 7.37 -6.11
N ILE A 29 -10.71 8.25 -6.88
CA ILE A 29 -10.76 8.18 -8.35
C ILE A 29 -9.47 8.72 -8.97
N HIS A 30 -8.81 9.67 -8.30
CA HIS A 30 -7.47 10.18 -8.67
C HIS A 30 -7.36 10.69 -10.13
N LEU A 31 -8.38 11.40 -10.61
CA LEU A 31 -8.37 11.94 -11.97
C LEU A 31 -7.20 12.91 -12.18
N GLY A 32 -6.46 12.68 -13.28
CA GLY A 32 -5.24 13.43 -13.61
C GLY A 32 -3.94 12.76 -13.13
N PHE A 33 -4.02 11.63 -12.41
CA PHE A 33 -2.84 10.89 -12.01
C PHE A 33 -2.10 10.28 -13.20
N ARG A 34 -0.81 10.58 -13.34
CA ARG A 34 0.07 10.00 -14.36
C ARG A 34 0.93 8.89 -13.79
N GLN A 35 0.33 7.72 -13.52
CA GLN A 35 1.11 6.57 -13.06
C GLN A 35 2.20 6.22 -14.10
N TYR A 36 3.44 6.09 -13.63
CA TYR A 36 4.64 5.86 -14.47
C TYR A 36 4.89 6.93 -15.54
N ASN A 37 4.37 8.14 -15.34
CA ASN A 37 4.46 9.24 -16.30
C ASN A 37 3.87 8.87 -17.69
N SER A 38 2.88 7.97 -17.73
CA SER A 38 2.21 7.53 -18.97
C SER A 38 0.87 8.23 -19.15
N PHE A 39 0.62 8.73 -20.37
CA PHE A 39 -0.66 9.32 -20.76
C PHE A 39 -1.77 8.27 -20.88
N GLU A 40 -1.42 7.05 -21.29
CA GLU A 40 -2.34 5.92 -21.31
C GLU A 40 -2.79 5.58 -19.88
N ARG A 41 -1.89 5.66 -18.90
CA ARG A 41 -2.25 5.47 -17.49
C ARG A 41 -3.14 6.58 -16.95
N GLU A 42 -2.87 7.84 -17.28
CA GLU A 42 -3.78 8.94 -16.96
C GLU A 42 -5.17 8.73 -17.57
N ARG A 43 -5.23 8.19 -18.81
CA ARG A 43 -6.50 7.86 -19.47
C ARG A 43 -7.25 6.73 -18.75
N ASP A 44 -6.56 5.76 -18.16
CA ASP A 44 -7.23 4.65 -17.46
C ASP A 44 -8.12 5.11 -16.32
N PHE A 45 -7.67 6.10 -15.51
CA PHE A 45 -8.47 6.64 -14.42
C PHE A 45 -9.78 7.25 -14.92
N PHE A 46 -9.76 7.92 -16.08
CA PHE A 46 -10.98 8.45 -16.72
C PHE A 46 -11.88 7.34 -17.24
N LEU A 47 -11.33 6.34 -17.94
CA LEU A 47 -12.12 5.22 -18.48
C LEU A 47 -12.74 4.38 -17.35
N SER A 48 -12.02 4.22 -16.24
CA SER A 48 -12.53 3.52 -15.06
C SER A 48 -13.71 4.26 -14.45
N PHE A 49 -13.60 5.58 -14.30
CA PHE A 49 -14.70 6.40 -13.80
C PHE A 49 -15.91 6.41 -14.76
N GLU A 50 -15.68 6.65 -16.05
CA GLU A 50 -16.72 6.69 -17.07
C GLU A 50 -17.47 5.36 -17.17
N SER A 51 -16.76 4.23 -17.33
CA SER A 51 -17.38 2.92 -17.42
C SER A 51 -18.10 2.48 -16.14
N ALA A 52 -17.60 2.86 -14.96
CA ALA A 52 -18.30 2.63 -13.69
C ALA A 52 -19.65 3.38 -13.65
N ILE A 53 -19.66 4.64 -14.10
CA ILE A 53 -20.89 5.45 -14.18
C ILE A 53 -21.86 4.87 -15.23
N GLU A 54 -21.39 4.54 -16.42
CA GLU A 54 -22.21 3.95 -17.48
C GLU A 54 -22.85 2.63 -17.04
N ARG A 55 -22.09 1.77 -16.36
CA ARG A 55 -22.54 0.43 -16.00
C ARG A 55 -23.42 0.37 -14.76
N TYR A 56 -23.24 1.26 -13.78
CA TYR A 56 -23.95 1.17 -12.49
C TYR A 56 -24.80 2.37 -12.12
N ALA A 57 -24.67 3.51 -12.80
CA ALA A 57 -25.49 4.68 -12.50
C ALA A 57 -26.50 4.99 -13.61
N LEU A 58 -26.06 5.02 -14.85
CA LEU A 58 -26.89 5.39 -16.00
C LEU A 58 -27.89 4.29 -16.38
N PRO A 59 -28.98 4.63 -17.09
CA PRO A 59 -29.90 3.64 -17.66
C PRO A 59 -29.19 2.68 -18.63
N LEU A 60 -29.53 1.39 -18.59
CA LEU A 60 -28.96 0.38 -19.49
C LEU A 60 -29.45 0.53 -20.93
N HIS A 61 -30.68 0.99 -21.11
CA HIS A 61 -31.30 1.24 -22.41
C HIS A 61 -32.02 2.58 -22.44
N GLU A 62 -32.16 3.15 -23.65
CA GLU A 62 -32.90 4.40 -23.85
C GLU A 62 -34.35 4.24 -23.34
N GLY A 63 -34.74 5.10 -22.39
CA GLY A 63 -36.07 5.11 -21.78
C GLY A 63 -36.18 4.31 -20.48
N ASP A 64 -35.15 3.55 -20.09
CA ASP A 64 -35.07 2.94 -18.77
C ASP A 64 -34.83 4.01 -17.69
N PRO A 65 -35.26 3.77 -16.43
CA PRO A 65 -34.88 4.63 -15.33
C PRO A 65 -33.37 4.48 -15.00
N PRO A 66 -32.76 5.49 -14.37
CA PRO A 66 -31.45 5.35 -13.76
C PRO A 66 -31.33 4.12 -12.86
N GLN A 67 -30.14 3.52 -12.84
CA GLN A 67 -29.89 2.34 -12.02
C GLN A 67 -29.80 2.72 -10.52
N VAL A 68 -29.30 3.92 -10.22
CA VAL A 68 -29.26 4.48 -8.86
C VAL A 68 -30.00 5.80 -8.80
N ASP A 69 -30.46 6.17 -7.60
CA ASP A 69 -31.14 7.43 -7.33
C ASP A 69 -30.16 8.58 -7.07
N PHE A 70 -28.93 8.28 -6.63
CA PHE A 70 -27.84 9.25 -6.50
C PHE A 70 -26.46 8.58 -6.44
N VAL A 71 -25.40 9.38 -6.60
CA VAL A 71 -24.00 8.95 -6.48
C VAL A 71 -23.35 9.71 -5.31
N ILE A 72 -22.51 9.03 -4.53
CA ILE A 72 -21.63 9.64 -3.54
C ILE A 72 -20.15 9.41 -3.90
N ILE A 73 -19.34 10.45 -3.77
CA ILE A 73 -17.89 10.44 -3.98
C ILE A 73 -17.20 10.78 -2.66
N ALA A 74 -16.64 9.77 -1.99
CA ALA A 74 -16.06 9.90 -0.65
C ALA A 74 -14.60 10.40 -0.66
N GLY A 75 -14.30 11.40 -1.49
CA GLY A 75 -13.01 12.07 -1.56
C GLY A 75 -12.08 11.57 -2.67
N ASP A 76 -11.00 12.33 -2.87
CA ASP A 76 -9.96 12.12 -3.88
C ASP A 76 -10.53 11.87 -5.30
N LEU A 77 -11.49 12.72 -5.72
CA LEU A 77 -11.91 12.79 -7.13
C LEU A 77 -10.71 13.13 -8.02
N PHE A 78 -9.84 14.02 -7.56
CA PHE A 78 -8.63 14.43 -8.27
C PHE A 78 -7.36 14.02 -7.54
N ASP A 79 -6.35 13.61 -8.30
CA ASP A 79 -5.01 13.28 -7.75
C ASP A 79 -4.24 14.51 -7.28
N SER A 80 -4.66 15.71 -7.69
CA SER A 80 -3.99 16.94 -7.33
C SER A 80 -4.94 18.13 -7.31
N ARG A 81 -4.70 19.05 -6.37
CA ARG A 81 -5.31 20.38 -6.30
C ARG A 81 -5.10 21.23 -7.57
N THR A 82 -4.06 20.93 -8.34
CA THR A 82 -3.75 21.66 -9.58
C THR A 82 -4.17 20.83 -10.78
N LEU A 83 -5.31 21.19 -11.38
CA LEU A 83 -5.84 20.47 -12.54
C LEU A 83 -5.26 20.99 -13.85
N GLN A 84 -5.01 20.05 -14.77
CA GLN A 84 -4.82 20.37 -16.18
C GLN A 84 -6.19 20.62 -16.84
N PRO A 85 -6.28 21.48 -17.87
CA PRO A 85 -7.54 21.74 -18.56
C PRO A 85 -8.21 20.47 -19.11
N ILE A 86 -7.43 19.49 -19.56
CA ILE A 86 -7.95 18.22 -20.05
C ILE A 86 -8.59 17.38 -18.94
N THR A 87 -8.01 17.42 -17.73
CA THR A 87 -8.53 16.70 -16.56
C THR A 87 -9.90 17.25 -16.18
N LEU A 88 -10.04 18.57 -16.10
CA LEU A 88 -11.31 19.22 -15.82
C LEU A 88 -12.34 18.92 -16.92
N SER A 89 -11.97 19.10 -18.20
CA SER A 89 -12.88 18.87 -19.32
C SER A 89 -13.44 17.45 -19.36
N ARG A 90 -12.63 16.43 -19.08
CA ARG A 90 -13.08 15.03 -19.04
C ARG A 90 -13.92 14.73 -17.81
N THR A 91 -13.56 15.30 -16.66
CA THR A 91 -14.36 15.17 -15.44
C THR A 91 -15.77 15.75 -15.63
N THR A 92 -15.84 16.96 -16.20
CA THR A 92 -17.11 17.60 -16.55
C THR A 92 -17.92 16.78 -17.56
N HIS A 93 -17.26 16.08 -18.50
CA HIS A 93 -17.97 15.19 -19.41
C HIS A 93 -18.67 14.05 -18.66
N VAL A 94 -17.95 13.28 -17.83
CA VAL A 94 -18.55 12.15 -17.10
C VAL A 94 -19.66 12.63 -16.15
N LEU A 95 -19.44 13.71 -15.41
CA LEU A 95 -20.48 14.28 -14.52
C LEU A 95 -21.69 14.82 -15.30
N SER A 96 -21.49 15.29 -16.54
CA SER A 96 -22.62 15.74 -17.38
C SER A 96 -23.56 14.60 -17.75
N LEU A 97 -23.06 13.36 -17.90
CA LEU A 97 -23.91 12.19 -18.15
C LEU A 97 -24.90 11.95 -17.00
N LEU A 98 -24.41 12.02 -15.76
CA LEU A 98 -25.25 11.90 -14.56
C LEU A 98 -26.26 13.05 -14.46
N LYS A 99 -25.80 14.28 -14.74
CA LYS A 99 -26.64 15.47 -14.73
C LYS A 99 -27.77 15.41 -15.76
N GLU A 100 -27.49 14.93 -16.97
CA GLU A 100 -28.48 14.78 -18.05
C GLU A 100 -29.58 13.78 -17.69
N GLU A 101 -29.23 12.70 -16.97
CA GLU A 101 -30.17 11.72 -16.42
C GLU A 101 -30.82 12.16 -15.09
N GLY A 102 -30.44 13.32 -14.57
CA GLY A 102 -30.99 13.87 -13.32
C GLY A 102 -30.55 13.13 -12.06
N ILE A 103 -29.40 12.46 -12.10
CA ILE A 103 -28.80 11.73 -10.97
C ILE A 103 -27.91 12.72 -10.20
N PRO A 104 -28.26 13.12 -8.96
CA PRO A 104 -27.43 14.01 -8.17
C PRO A 104 -26.16 13.29 -7.69
N VAL A 105 -25.06 14.04 -7.67
CA VAL A 105 -23.76 13.60 -7.17
C VAL A 105 -23.45 14.38 -5.90
N PHE A 106 -23.18 13.68 -4.80
CA PHE A 106 -22.71 14.27 -3.54
C PHE A 106 -21.24 13.96 -3.38
N ALA A 107 -20.42 14.95 -3.06
CA ALA A 107 -18.98 14.74 -2.95
C ALA A 107 -18.38 15.48 -1.75
N ILE A 108 -17.31 14.90 -1.21
CA ILE A 108 -16.38 15.53 -0.25
C ILE A 108 -14.98 15.58 -0.86
N GLU A 109 -14.09 16.40 -0.30
CA GLU A 109 -12.66 16.38 -0.65
C GLU A 109 -11.93 15.24 0.07
N GLY A 110 -10.84 14.78 -0.52
CA GLY A 110 -9.85 13.90 0.11
C GLY A 110 -8.50 14.59 0.31
N ASN A 111 -7.46 13.83 0.64
CA ASN A 111 -6.16 14.42 0.96
C ASN A 111 -5.39 14.99 -0.25
N HIS A 112 -5.68 14.49 -1.46
CA HIS A 112 -5.02 14.92 -2.69
C HIS A 112 -5.57 16.24 -3.22
N ASP A 113 -6.88 16.44 -3.09
CA ASP A 113 -7.62 17.54 -3.68
C ASP A 113 -8.16 18.57 -2.67
N ALA A 114 -8.08 18.30 -1.35
CA ALA A 114 -8.43 19.27 -0.32
C ALA A 114 -7.63 20.57 -0.41
N ALA A 115 -8.26 21.73 -0.25
CA ALA A 115 -7.55 23.02 -0.26
C ALA A 115 -6.40 23.10 0.79
N ARG A 116 -5.24 23.69 0.42
CA ARG A 116 -4.01 23.74 1.27
C ARG A 116 -4.20 24.36 2.65
N TRP A 117 -5.18 25.24 2.75
CA TRP A 117 -5.58 25.89 3.98
C TRP A 117 -7.09 25.81 3.95
N HIS A 118 -7.72 25.28 4.99
CA HIS A 118 -9.16 25.45 5.24
C HIS A 118 -9.47 26.93 5.55
N ARG A 119 -9.00 27.85 4.70
CA ARG A 119 -9.61 29.16 4.59
C ARG A 119 -10.79 28.91 3.70
N ASP A 120 -11.97 28.88 4.30
CA ASP A 120 -13.29 28.79 3.66
C ASP A 120 -13.58 29.92 2.63
N GLN A 121 -12.56 30.59 2.10
CA GLN A 121 -12.65 31.83 1.35
C GLN A 121 -12.06 31.76 -0.07
N GLU A 122 -11.26 30.76 -0.41
CA GLU A 122 -10.78 30.59 -1.80
C GLU A 122 -11.55 29.48 -2.50
N PRO A 123 -12.27 29.77 -3.60
CA PRO A 123 -12.96 28.75 -4.38
C PRO A 123 -11.98 27.71 -4.89
N ASN A 124 -12.38 26.44 -4.81
CA ASN A 124 -11.63 25.32 -5.34
C ASN A 124 -12.38 24.65 -6.51
N TRP A 125 -11.85 23.54 -7.03
CA TRP A 125 -12.46 22.85 -8.17
C TRP A 125 -13.82 22.23 -7.85
N TYR A 126 -14.07 21.87 -6.59
CA TYR A 126 -15.36 21.39 -6.17
C TYR A 126 -16.41 22.52 -6.14
N ASP A 127 -16.03 23.73 -5.68
CA ASP A 127 -16.90 24.90 -5.77
C ASP A 127 -17.22 25.25 -7.24
N TYR A 128 -16.25 25.11 -8.15
CA TYR A 128 -16.47 25.28 -9.59
C TYR A 128 -17.49 24.27 -10.15
N LEU A 129 -17.30 22.98 -9.86
CA LEU A 129 -18.20 21.91 -10.33
C LEU A 129 -19.61 22.04 -9.73
N ALA A 130 -19.73 22.47 -8.47
CA ALA A 130 -21.01 22.80 -7.86
C ALA A 130 -21.68 24.01 -8.54
N GLY A 131 -20.89 25.04 -8.89
CA GLY A 131 -21.35 26.19 -9.67
C GLY A 131 -21.87 25.85 -11.06
N GLU A 132 -21.29 24.84 -11.71
CA GLU A 132 -21.74 24.28 -12.99
C GLU A 132 -22.88 23.26 -12.84
N GLU A 133 -23.43 23.15 -11.63
CA GLU A 133 -24.48 22.21 -11.25
C GLU A 133 -24.15 20.73 -11.54
N MET A 134 -22.87 20.36 -11.48
CA MET A 134 -22.40 18.99 -11.76
C MET A 134 -22.39 18.10 -10.53
N MET A 135 -22.35 18.69 -9.34
CA MET A 135 -22.40 17.97 -8.06
C MET A 135 -22.82 18.91 -6.91
N ILE A 136 -23.14 18.31 -5.77
CA ILE A 136 -23.42 18.96 -4.50
C ILE A 136 -22.20 18.72 -3.61
N TYR A 137 -21.42 19.78 -3.38
CA TYR A 137 -20.21 19.71 -2.57
C TYR A 137 -20.55 19.90 -1.09
N LEU A 138 -20.51 18.82 -0.31
CA LEU A 138 -20.82 18.86 1.11
C LEU A 138 -19.56 18.97 1.96
N ARG A 139 -19.57 19.84 2.96
CA ARG A 139 -18.48 19.97 3.94
C ARG A 139 -18.99 20.55 5.26
N ASP A 140 -18.44 20.06 6.37
CA ASP A 140 -18.73 20.59 7.70
C ASP A 140 -18.04 21.95 7.93
N TYR A 141 -18.39 22.68 8.98
CA TYR A 141 -17.70 23.93 9.31
C TYR A 141 -17.14 23.86 10.72
N THR A 142 -15.87 24.25 10.89
CA THR A 142 -15.30 24.39 12.24
C THR A 142 -15.44 25.84 12.70
N ARG A 143 -16.24 26.08 13.74
CA ARG A 143 -16.38 27.40 14.37
C ARG A 143 -16.18 27.26 15.87
N ASP A 144 -15.32 28.12 16.43
CA ASP A 144 -14.94 28.11 17.84
C ASP A 144 -14.39 26.74 18.31
N GLY A 145 -13.78 25.98 17.40
CA GLY A 145 -13.21 24.67 17.66
C GLY A 145 -14.22 23.52 17.73
N GLN A 146 -15.46 23.74 17.29
CA GLN A 146 -16.51 22.72 17.17
C GLN A 146 -16.97 22.55 15.73
N ILE A 147 -17.37 21.34 15.36
CA ILE A 147 -18.03 21.02 14.10
C ILE A 147 -19.47 21.56 14.12
N HIS A 148 -19.86 22.23 13.05
CA HIS A 148 -21.23 22.67 12.77
C HIS A 148 -21.69 22.05 11.46
N LEU A 149 -22.91 21.53 11.45
CA LEU A 149 -23.54 20.94 10.29
C LEU A 149 -24.75 21.78 9.89
N GLU A 150 -24.70 22.34 8.68
CA GLU A 150 -25.78 23.18 8.14
C GLU A 150 -26.41 22.55 6.91
N PRO A 151 -27.72 22.73 6.67
CA PRO A 151 -28.36 22.22 5.46
C PRO A 151 -27.81 22.91 4.22
N TRP A 152 -27.71 22.16 3.12
CA TRP A 152 -27.36 22.70 1.81
C TRP A 152 -28.27 23.84 1.37
N SER A 153 -27.67 24.91 0.85
CA SER A 153 -28.35 26.05 0.25
C SER A 153 -28.05 26.15 -1.24
N ASP A 154 -29.07 26.01 -2.08
CA ASP A 154 -28.96 26.21 -3.53
C ASP A 154 -28.62 27.65 -3.93
N GLU A 155 -28.82 28.61 -3.03
CA GLU A 155 -28.48 30.01 -3.27
C GLU A 155 -26.99 30.27 -3.03
N GLU A 156 -26.44 29.67 -1.98
CA GLU A 156 -25.05 29.86 -1.56
C GLU A 156 -24.11 28.77 -2.10
N LEU A 157 -24.67 27.70 -2.66
CA LEU A 157 -23.97 26.49 -3.12
C LEU A 157 -23.02 25.93 -2.06
N ARG A 158 -23.52 25.86 -0.83
CA ARG A 158 -22.76 25.40 0.33
C ARG A 158 -23.67 24.74 1.35
N GLY A 159 -23.10 23.82 2.13
CA GLY A 159 -23.71 23.18 3.29
C GLY A 159 -22.98 21.90 3.65
N SER A 160 -23.36 21.34 4.78
CA SER A 160 -22.73 20.13 5.34
C SER A 160 -23.59 18.89 5.14
N TYR A 161 -24.90 19.05 4.93
CA TYR A 161 -25.77 17.93 4.64
C TYR A 161 -26.90 18.26 3.66
N TYR A 162 -27.45 17.22 3.04
CA TYR A 162 -28.60 17.28 2.14
C TYR A 162 -29.62 16.20 2.54
N ASP A 163 -30.90 16.55 2.57
CA ASP A 163 -32.00 15.63 2.87
C ASP A 163 -32.67 15.19 1.55
N PHE A 164 -32.32 14.00 1.07
CA PHE A 164 -32.87 13.40 -0.13
C PHE A 164 -34.21 12.71 0.17
N ASN A 165 -35.26 13.13 -0.55
CA ASN A 165 -36.64 12.66 -0.40
C ASN A 165 -37.18 12.73 1.05
N ASP A 166 -36.63 13.62 1.88
CA ASP A 166 -36.93 13.73 3.32
C ASP A 166 -36.66 12.47 4.17
N GLU A 167 -36.13 11.39 3.60
CA GLU A 167 -35.88 10.11 4.28
C GLU A 167 -34.40 9.83 4.49
N ILE A 168 -33.56 10.20 3.52
CA ILE A 168 -32.12 9.97 3.57
C ILE A 168 -31.40 11.29 3.81
N ARG A 169 -30.59 11.36 4.87
CA ARG A 169 -29.65 12.46 5.05
C ARG A 169 -28.27 12.05 4.61
N ILE A 170 -27.66 12.88 3.78
CA ILE A 170 -26.27 12.72 3.34
C ILE A 170 -25.46 13.84 3.96
N VAL A 171 -24.50 13.50 4.79
CA VAL A 171 -23.58 14.43 5.47
C VAL A 171 -22.20 14.29 4.84
N GLY A 172 -21.56 15.41 4.53
CA GLY A 172 -20.16 15.44 4.09
C GLY A 172 -19.27 16.11 5.14
N THR A 173 -18.09 15.53 5.37
CA THR A 173 -17.05 16.11 6.23
C THR A 173 -15.90 16.65 5.41
N HIS A 174 -15.14 17.58 5.97
CA HIS A 174 -13.80 17.87 5.50
C HIS A 174 -12.87 16.68 5.71
N TRP A 175 -11.76 16.67 4.96
CA TRP A 175 -10.62 15.83 5.29
C TRP A 175 -9.89 16.36 6.53
N TYR A 176 -9.96 15.61 7.64
CA TYR A 176 -9.37 16.02 8.93
C TYR A 176 -7.89 15.66 9.09
N GLY A 177 -7.30 14.88 8.17
CA GLY A 177 -5.91 14.43 8.25
C GLY A 177 -5.52 13.87 9.62
N ALA A 178 -4.36 14.30 10.15
CA ALA A 178 -3.82 13.84 11.42
C ALA A 178 -4.71 14.06 12.64
N THR A 179 -5.70 14.95 12.58
CA THR A 179 -6.60 15.25 13.70
C THR A 179 -7.90 14.46 13.65
N ALA A 180 -8.09 13.56 12.68
CA ALA A 180 -9.29 12.75 12.50
C ALA A 180 -9.82 12.14 13.80
N HIS A 181 -8.94 11.53 14.61
CA HIS A 181 -9.32 10.92 15.89
C HIS A 181 -9.95 11.90 16.90
N ASN A 182 -9.57 13.18 16.86
CA ASN A 182 -10.09 14.22 17.76
C ASN A 182 -11.45 14.75 17.27
N MET A 183 -11.64 14.74 15.95
CA MET A 183 -12.84 15.30 15.33
C MET A 183 -14.05 14.37 15.45
N LEU A 184 -13.86 13.06 15.66
CA LEU A 184 -14.96 12.09 15.78
C LEU A 184 -15.93 12.43 16.92
N GLY A 185 -15.43 12.83 18.10
CA GLY A 185 -16.30 13.22 19.21
C GLY A 185 -17.07 14.51 18.93
N GLN A 186 -16.47 15.46 18.19
CA GLN A 186 -17.17 16.67 17.77
C GLN A 186 -18.22 16.37 16.70
N LEU A 187 -17.92 15.43 15.81
CA LEU A 187 -18.86 14.96 14.79
C LEU A 187 -20.06 14.27 15.44
N GLU A 188 -19.83 13.47 16.49
CA GLU A 188 -20.89 12.87 17.31
C GLU A 188 -21.81 13.94 17.90
N GLU A 189 -21.25 14.95 18.58
CA GLU A 189 -22.02 16.06 19.16
C GLU A 189 -22.83 16.81 18.09
N ALA A 190 -22.23 17.07 16.93
CA ALA A 190 -22.88 17.77 15.84
C ALA A 190 -24.03 16.95 15.24
N LEU A 191 -23.84 15.64 15.02
CA LEU A 191 -24.86 14.72 14.51
C LEU A 191 -26.02 14.57 15.51
N ALA A 192 -25.73 14.46 16.80
CA ALA A 192 -26.73 14.38 17.86
C ALA A 192 -27.64 15.63 17.92
N GLY A 193 -27.12 16.79 17.49
CA GLY A 193 -27.86 18.04 17.40
C GLY A 193 -28.83 18.13 16.21
N LEU A 194 -28.75 17.22 15.23
CA LEU A 194 -29.57 17.28 14.03
C LEU A 194 -30.96 16.62 14.24
N PRO A 195 -32.01 17.07 13.50
CA PRO A 195 -33.30 16.40 13.50
C PRO A 195 -33.14 14.96 12.97
N PRO A 196 -33.80 13.95 13.57
CA PRO A 196 -33.64 12.57 13.15
C PRO A 196 -34.18 12.33 11.73
N LYS A 197 -33.50 11.46 10.99
CA LYS A 197 -33.92 10.94 9.69
C LYS A 197 -33.86 9.41 9.69
N PRO A 198 -34.70 8.71 8.92
CA PRO A 198 -34.71 7.25 8.83
C PRO A 198 -33.35 6.63 8.48
N PHE A 199 -32.58 7.27 7.60
CA PHE A 199 -31.29 6.76 7.16
C PHE A 199 -30.27 7.89 6.99
N ASN A 200 -29.15 7.82 7.70
CA ASN A 200 -28.09 8.81 7.64
C ASN A 200 -26.82 8.21 7.03
N ILE A 201 -26.35 8.83 5.97
CA ILE A 201 -25.09 8.60 5.29
C ILE A 201 -24.11 9.66 5.76
N VAL A 202 -22.92 9.27 6.21
CA VAL A 202 -21.83 10.20 6.50
C VAL A 202 -20.64 9.83 5.62
N MET A 203 -20.24 10.75 4.74
CA MET A 203 -19.02 10.64 3.94
C MET A 203 -17.84 11.16 4.73
N PHE A 204 -16.80 10.34 4.85
CA PHE A 204 -15.60 10.62 5.61
C PHE A 204 -14.37 10.09 4.87
N HIS A 205 -13.47 10.97 4.44
CA HIS A 205 -12.26 10.56 3.75
C HIS A 205 -11.16 10.15 4.76
N GLY A 206 -11.11 8.87 5.11
CA GLY A 206 -10.13 8.28 6.00
C GLY A 206 -10.26 6.78 6.10
N GLY A 207 -9.29 6.11 6.71
CA GLY A 207 -9.21 4.66 6.73
C GLY A 207 -9.23 4.04 8.12
N LEU A 208 -9.68 2.78 8.17
CA LEU A 208 -9.59 1.97 9.36
C LEU A 208 -8.20 1.34 9.52
N THR A 209 -7.55 1.55 10.68
CA THR A 209 -6.23 0.96 10.99
C THR A 209 -6.24 -0.56 10.99
N ASP A 210 -7.40 -1.17 11.25
CA ASP A 210 -7.61 -2.61 11.25
C ASP A 210 -7.33 -3.27 9.89
N TYR A 211 -7.43 -2.52 8.80
CA TYR A 211 -7.27 -3.02 7.43
C TYR A 211 -5.96 -2.59 6.76
N VAL A 212 -5.31 -1.56 7.29
CA VAL A 212 -4.03 -1.06 6.79
C VAL A 212 -3.13 -0.74 7.98
N ASN A 213 -2.20 -1.66 8.24
CA ASN A 213 -1.12 -1.42 9.19
C ASN A 213 -0.27 -0.24 8.69
N GLU A 214 0.18 0.62 9.60
CA GLU A 214 1.05 1.79 9.32
C GLU A 214 0.36 3.00 8.65
N MET A 215 -0.97 3.08 8.66
CA MET A 215 -1.66 4.30 8.25
C MET A 215 -1.43 5.43 9.26
N HIS A 216 -0.62 6.42 8.87
CA HIS A 216 -0.55 7.68 9.60
C HIS A 216 -1.94 8.33 9.61
N ALA A 217 -2.48 8.62 10.80
CA ALA A 217 -3.80 9.21 11.02
C ALA A 217 -5.02 8.29 10.75
N GLY A 218 -4.83 6.97 10.70
CA GLY A 218 -5.95 6.04 10.65
C GLY A 218 -6.83 6.06 11.91
N ILE A 219 -8.05 5.57 11.77
CA ILE A 219 -9.05 5.47 12.85
C ILE A 219 -9.25 4.00 13.21
N SER A 220 -9.34 3.66 14.49
CA SER A 220 -9.74 2.32 14.91
C SER A 220 -11.26 2.18 14.86
N TYR A 221 -11.76 0.98 14.59
CA TYR A 221 -13.21 0.76 14.57
C TYR A 221 -13.90 1.10 15.91
N GLU A 222 -13.23 0.86 17.03
CA GLU A 222 -13.74 1.17 18.38
C GLU A 222 -14.04 2.66 18.54
N GLN A 223 -13.27 3.53 17.88
CA GLN A 223 -13.49 4.98 17.89
C GLN A 223 -14.72 5.40 17.08
N LEU A 224 -15.18 4.57 16.14
CA LEU A 224 -16.41 4.84 15.37
C LEU A 224 -17.67 4.42 16.10
N LEU A 225 -17.59 3.49 17.08
CA LEU A 225 -18.77 2.95 17.77
C LEU A 225 -19.72 4.00 18.37
N PRO A 226 -19.26 5.11 18.97
CA PRO A 226 -20.17 6.15 19.47
C PRO A 226 -21.05 6.77 18.37
N LEU A 227 -20.55 6.84 17.13
CA LEU A 227 -21.28 7.40 15.99
C LEU A 227 -22.39 6.47 15.47
N ARG A 228 -22.35 5.18 15.81
CA ARG A 228 -23.27 4.17 15.26
C ARG A 228 -24.74 4.46 15.53
N GLU A 229 -25.06 5.16 16.63
CA GLU A 229 -26.43 5.55 16.97
C GLU A 229 -27.02 6.53 15.95
N TYR A 230 -26.18 7.37 15.34
CA TYR A 230 -26.58 8.46 14.44
C TYR A 230 -26.39 8.12 12.96
N ILE A 231 -25.68 7.04 12.64
CA ILE A 231 -25.24 6.72 11.29
C ILE A 231 -25.69 5.31 10.91
N GLN A 232 -26.33 5.20 9.75
CA GLN A 232 -26.72 3.92 9.15
C GLN A 232 -25.70 3.49 8.08
N TYR A 233 -25.00 4.44 7.45
CA TYR A 233 -23.96 4.17 6.46
C TYR A 233 -22.81 5.18 6.58
N PHE A 234 -21.62 4.68 6.92
CA PHE A 234 -20.37 5.42 7.01
C PHE A 234 -19.55 5.13 5.76
N ALA A 235 -19.55 6.09 4.84
CA ALA A 235 -18.92 6.01 3.54
C ALA A 235 -17.46 6.48 3.66
N LEU A 236 -16.53 5.54 3.62
CA LEU A 236 -15.09 5.78 3.69
C LEU A 236 -14.45 5.88 2.30
N GLY A 237 -13.32 6.59 2.26
CA GLY A 237 -12.34 6.60 1.16
C GLY A 237 -10.92 6.50 1.71
N HIS A 238 -9.94 7.11 1.06
CA HIS A 238 -8.51 7.20 1.44
C HIS A 238 -7.72 5.89 1.30
N VAL A 239 -8.39 4.77 1.52
CA VAL A 239 -7.81 3.44 1.41
C VAL A 239 -8.20 2.85 0.07
N HIS A 240 -7.21 2.56 -0.76
CA HIS A 240 -7.42 1.99 -2.10
C HIS A 240 -7.77 0.49 -2.09
N LYS A 241 -8.30 -0.03 -0.99
CA LYS A 241 -8.65 -1.44 -0.80
C LYS A 241 -10.06 -1.53 -0.26
N ARG A 242 -10.88 -2.40 -0.85
CA ARG A 242 -12.22 -2.72 -0.37
C ARG A 242 -12.20 -3.29 1.04
N TYR A 243 -13.08 -2.77 1.89
CA TYR A 243 -13.50 -3.45 3.11
C TYR A 243 -14.89 -2.99 3.57
N GLU A 244 -15.54 -3.83 4.35
CA GLU A 244 -16.82 -3.51 5.00
C GLU A 244 -16.81 -4.02 6.45
N ARG A 245 -17.53 -3.35 7.34
CA ARG A 245 -17.62 -3.77 8.74
C ARG A 245 -19.02 -3.56 9.32
N GLN A 246 -19.56 -4.65 9.86
CA GLN A 246 -20.86 -4.71 10.55
C GLN A 246 -22.03 -4.08 9.78
N ASN A 247 -22.00 -4.12 8.45
CA ASN A 247 -23.05 -3.60 7.56
C ASN A 247 -23.38 -2.10 7.78
N TRP A 248 -22.41 -1.30 8.22
CA TRP A 248 -22.58 0.16 8.34
C TRP A 248 -21.32 0.96 8.03
N VAL A 249 -20.13 0.35 8.00
CA VAL A 249 -18.89 1.00 7.54
C VAL A 249 -18.45 0.37 6.24
N PHE A 250 -18.25 1.18 5.20
CA PHE A 250 -17.94 0.70 3.86
C PHE A 250 -16.84 1.54 3.23
N ASN A 251 -15.82 0.87 2.69
CA ASN A 251 -14.79 1.48 1.88
C ASN A 251 -14.70 0.72 0.54
N PRO A 252 -14.97 1.36 -0.61
CA PRO A 252 -15.05 0.69 -1.89
C PRO A 252 -13.68 0.27 -2.45
N GLY A 253 -12.61 0.93 -1.98
CA GLY A 253 -11.32 0.96 -2.67
C GLY A 253 -11.29 2.06 -3.72
N SER A 254 -10.17 2.18 -4.45
CA SER A 254 -10.09 3.06 -5.62
C SER A 254 -10.74 2.40 -6.83
N LEU A 255 -11.12 3.17 -7.85
CA LEU A 255 -11.62 2.61 -9.11
C LEU A 255 -10.50 2.00 -9.97
N GLU A 256 -9.29 2.54 -9.88
CA GLU A 256 -8.11 2.12 -10.65
C GLU A 256 -6.87 2.09 -9.76
N SER A 257 -5.94 1.17 -10.03
CA SER A 257 -4.77 0.94 -9.18
C SER A 257 -3.81 2.14 -9.22
N CYS A 258 -3.73 2.86 -8.09
CA CYS A 258 -2.86 4.04 -7.94
C CYS A 258 -1.42 3.66 -7.60
N LYS A 259 -1.16 2.44 -7.13
CA LYS A 259 0.19 1.87 -7.01
C LYS A 259 0.23 0.43 -7.50
N ILE A 260 1.40 -0.04 -7.93
CA ILE A 260 1.55 -1.41 -8.41
C ILE A 260 1.26 -2.46 -7.35
N ARG A 261 1.61 -2.18 -6.08
CA ARG A 261 1.38 -3.08 -4.95
C ARG A 261 -0.12 -3.18 -4.61
N GLU A 262 -0.91 -2.19 -5.03
CA GLU A 262 -2.35 -2.18 -4.79
C GLU A 262 -3.09 -3.12 -5.77
N TYR A 263 -2.50 -3.57 -6.88
CA TYR A 263 -3.20 -4.42 -7.87
C TYR A 263 -3.81 -5.70 -7.27
N PHE A 264 -3.16 -6.29 -6.26
CA PHE A 264 -3.68 -7.50 -5.61
C PHE A 264 -4.82 -7.22 -4.63
N GLU A 265 -5.04 -5.96 -4.30
CA GLU A 265 -6.15 -5.54 -3.46
C GLU A 265 -7.45 -5.54 -4.26
N GLU A 266 -8.56 -5.77 -3.57
CA GLU A 266 -9.88 -5.64 -4.16
C GLU A 266 -10.19 -4.14 -4.33
N HIS A 267 -10.19 -3.67 -5.58
CA HIS A 267 -10.64 -2.34 -6.00
C HIS A 267 -12.09 -2.38 -6.44
N GLY A 268 -12.80 -1.26 -6.43
CA GLY A 268 -14.17 -1.27 -6.94
C GLY A 268 -15.05 -0.12 -6.50
N LEU A 269 -16.34 -0.43 -6.50
CA LEU A 269 -17.43 0.46 -6.11
C LEU A 269 -18.49 -0.33 -5.36
N PHE A 270 -19.32 0.37 -4.58
CA PHE A 270 -20.50 -0.23 -3.96
C PHE A 270 -21.79 0.32 -4.56
N VAL A 271 -22.72 -0.55 -4.93
CA VAL A 271 -24.14 -0.20 -5.11
C VAL A 271 -24.87 -0.65 -3.85
N ILE A 272 -25.56 0.28 -3.20
CA ILE A 272 -26.24 0.05 -1.92
C ILE A 272 -27.74 0.21 -2.12
N GLU A 273 -28.51 -0.75 -1.63
CA GLU A 273 -29.97 -0.65 -1.53
C GLU A 273 -30.38 -0.35 -0.08
N VAL A 274 -31.16 0.70 0.10
CA VAL A 274 -31.69 1.14 1.39
C VAL A 274 -33.12 0.64 1.55
N GLY A 275 -33.40 0.00 2.68
CA GLY A 275 -34.73 -0.48 3.05
C GLY A 275 -34.93 -0.40 4.56
N ASP A 276 -36.13 -0.01 5.00
CA ASP A 276 -36.53 0.04 6.41
C ASP A 276 -35.56 0.79 7.37
N GLY A 277 -34.84 1.80 6.86
CA GLY A 277 -33.89 2.58 7.66
C GLY A 277 -32.54 1.87 7.90
N GLU A 278 -32.21 0.85 7.12
CA GLU A 278 -30.93 0.15 7.14
C GLU A 278 -30.42 -0.19 5.73
N VAL A 279 -29.18 -0.70 5.67
CA VAL A 279 -28.60 -1.25 4.43
C VAL A 279 -29.25 -2.61 4.20
N ALA A 280 -30.18 -2.66 3.25
CA ALA A 280 -30.89 -3.88 2.89
C ALA A 280 -29.96 -4.83 2.12
N GLU A 281 -29.27 -4.32 1.10
CA GLU A 281 -28.30 -5.07 0.29
C GLU A 281 -27.11 -4.18 -0.08
N SER A 282 -25.92 -4.79 -0.15
CA SER A 282 -24.69 -4.16 -0.64
C SER A 282 -24.06 -5.03 -1.73
N PHE A 283 -23.75 -4.40 -2.86
CA PHE A 283 -23.10 -5.06 -4.00
C PHE A 283 -21.78 -4.38 -4.29
N HIS A 284 -20.68 -5.11 -4.16
CA HIS A 284 -19.37 -4.64 -4.60
C HIS A 284 -19.12 -5.09 -6.03
N HIS A 285 -18.76 -4.15 -6.90
CA HIS A 285 -18.53 -4.43 -8.31
C HIS A 285 -17.11 -4.08 -8.73
N THR A 286 -16.58 -4.91 -9.61
CA THR A 286 -15.25 -4.78 -10.21
C THR A 286 -15.29 -4.98 -11.73
N ASP A 287 -16.47 -5.18 -12.31
CA ASP A 287 -16.67 -5.51 -13.72
C ASP A 287 -16.87 -4.26 -14.59
N TYR A 288 -16.11 -3.20 -14.32
CA TYR A 288 -15.97 -2.01 -15.17
C TYR A 288 -14.53 -1.93 -15.73
N TYR A 289 -14.19 -0.89 -16.51
CA TYR A 289 -12.84 -0.76 -17.04
C TYR A 289 -11.85 -0.58 -15.88
N SER A 290 -10.83 -1.43 -15.82
CA SER A 290 -9.62 -1.18 -15.03
C SER A 290 -8.45 -1.86 -15.70
N ARG A 291 -7.29 -1.19 -15.78
CA ARG A 291 -6.12 -1.76 -16.45
C ARG A 291 -5.61 -2.95 -15.64
N PRO A 292 -5.53 -4.15 -16.24
CA PRO A 292 -5.05 -5.31 -15.51
C PRO A 292 -3.53 -5.25 -15.32
N PHE A 293 -3.04 -5.90 -14.27
CA PHE A 293 -1.61 -6.11 -14.07
C PHE A 293 -1.29 -7.60 -14.11
N ILE A 294 -0.07 -7.91 -14.52
CA ILE A 294 0.53 -9.24 -14.40
C ILE A 294 1.80 -9.06 -13.58
N SER A 295 1.90 -9.72 -12.44
CA SER A 295 3.08 -9.62 -11.59
C SER A 295 3.76 -10.98 -11.49
N MET A 296 5.05 -11.00 -11.76
CA MET A 296 5.89 -12.19 -11.70
C MET A 296 7.03 -11.91 -10.75
N HIS A 297 7.30 -12.88 -9.87
CA HIS A 297 8.36 -12.79 -8.87
C HIS A 297 9.34 -13.93 -9.06
N MET A 298 10.62 -13.61 -9.00
CA MET A 298 11.70 -14.57 -9.15
C MET A 298 12.72 -14.41 -8.03
N ASP A 299 12.82 -15.45 -7.22
CA ASP A 299 13.93 -15.66 -6.30
C ASP A 299 15.17 -16.11 -7.08
N CYS A 300 16.26 -15.36 -6.94
CA CYS A 300 17.47 -15.55 -7.72
C CYS A 300 18.53 -16.42 -7.04
N ASP A 301 18.34 -16.86 -5.80
CA ASP A 301 19.36 -17.55 -4.99
C ASP A 301 19.95 -18.81 -5.65
N LEU A 302 19.17 -19.48 -6.51
CA LEU A 302 19.57 -20.73 -7.14
C LEU A 302 20.29 -20.55 -8.48
N TYR A 303 20.32 -19.34 -9.04
CA TYR A 303 20.89 -19.08 -10.37
C TYR A 303 22.30 -18.52 -10.27
N LYS A 304 23.22 -19.14 -11.01
CA LYS A 304 24.65 -18.85 -10.97
C LYS A 304 25.13 -18.08 -12.19
N THR A 305 24.37 -18.10 -13.30
CA THR A 305 24.73 -17.38 -14.52
C THR A 305 23.56 -16.57 -15.10
N PRO A 306 23.84 -15.53 -15.90
CA PRO A 306 22.80 -14.77 -16.60
C PRO A 306 21.90 -15.64 -17.49
N GLU A 307 22.45 -16.67 -18.12
CA GLU A 307 21.70 -17.59 -19.00
C GLU A 307 20.70 -18.45 -18.22
N GLU A 308 21.04 -18.88 -17.00
CA GLU A 308 20.12 -19.61 -16.13
C GLU A 308 18.95 -18.71 -15.72
N VAL A 309 19.22 -17.44 -15.40
CA VAL A 309 18.18 -16.44 -15.13
C VAL A 309 17.32 -16.17 -16.36
N GLU A 310 17.91 -16.02 -17.54
CA GLU A 310 17.16 -15.83 -18.79
C GLU A 310 16.20 -17.00 -19.06
N ALA A 311 16.69 -18.23 -18.91
CA ALA A 311 15.86 -19.43 -19.06
C ALA A 311 14.73 -19.47 -18.02
N ALA A 312 15.02 -19.15 -16.76
CA ALA A 312 14.02 -19.08 -15.69
C ALA A 312 12.94 -18.03 -15.96
N VAL A 313 13.31 -16.86 -16.49
CA VAL A 313 12.36 -15.81 -16.90
C VAL A 313 11.44 -16.32 -18.02
N HIS A 314 11.96 -17.06 -19.00
CA HIS A 314 11.14 -17.67 -20.04
C HIS A 314 10.11 -18.65 -19.47
N GLU A 315 10.52 -19.51 -18.54
CA GLU A 315 9.62 -20.45 -17.85
C GLU A 315 8.58 -19.72 -17.00
N LEU A 316 9.00 -18.72 -16.21
CA LEU A 316 8.14 -17.90 -15.37
C LEU A 316 7.04 -17.20 -16.17
N VAL A 317 7.38 -16.66 -17.34
CA VAL A 317 6.41 -16.05 -18.26
C VAL A 317 5.46 -17.09 -18.86
N ALA A 318 5.98 -18.26 -19.22
CA ALA A 318 5.18 -19.34 -19.79
C ALA A 318 4.18 -19.94 -18.80
N ASP A 319 4.55 -20.02 -17.51
CA ASP A 319 3.73 -20.55 -16.44
C ASP A 319 2.89 -19.46 -15.78
N GLN A 320 3.50 -18.61 -14.95
CA GLN A 320 2.78 -17.61 -14.15
C GLN A 320 2.19 -16.50 -15.01
N GLY A 321 2.99 -15.93 -15.92
CA GLY A 321 2.56 -14.78 -16.74
C GLY A 321 1.37 -15.11 -17.63
N LYS A 322 1.44 -16.22 -18.38
CA LYS A 322 0.36 -16.67 -19.26
C LYS A 322 -0.86 -17.17 -18.48
N ALA A 323 -0.69 -17.80 -17.31
CA ALA A 323 -1.82 -18.19 -16.46
C ALA A 323 -2.61 -16.96 -15.97
N GLN A 324 -1.91 -15.92 -15.50
CA GLN A 324 -2.55 -14.65 -15.11
C GLN A 324 -3.24 -13.98 -16.30
N LEU A 325 -2.57 -13.89 -17.45
CA LEU A 325 -3.17 -13.33 -18.68
C LEU A 325 -4.44 -14.08 -19.10
N HIS A 326 -4.42 -15.41 -19.03
CA HIS A 326 -5.59 -16.23 -19.36
C HIS A 326 -6.75 -15.95 -18.41
N LYS A 327 -6.48 -15.85 -17.10
CA LYS A 327 -7.49 -15.48 -16.09
C LYS A 327 -8.08 -14.09 -16.40
N ILE A 328 -7.22 -13.09 -16.63
CA ILE A 328 -7.64 -11.73 -16.99
C ILE A 328 -8.56 -11.74 -18.20
N LYS A 329 -8.19 -12.43 -19.29
CA LYS A 329 -9.00 -12.49 -20.51
C LYS A 329 -10.32 -13.25 -20.31
N ALA A 330 -10.33 -14.27 -19.45
CA ALA A 330 -11.53 -15.05 -19.17
C ALA A 330 -12.55 -14.28 -18.31
N THR A 331 -12.09 -13.33 -17.49
CA THR A 331 -12.96 -12.50 -16.63
C THR A 331 -13.18 -11.08 -17.16
N TRP A 332 -12.59 -10.72 -18.30
CA TRP A 332 -12.71 -9.39 -18.88
C TRP A 332 -14.14 -9.15 -19.39
N PRO A 333 -14.80 -8.01 -19.06
CA PRO A 333 -16.14 -7.73 -19.57
C PRO A 333 -16.18 -7.67 -21.10
N GLU A 334 -17.10 -8.41 -21.73
CA GLU A 334 -17.20 -8.52 -23.20
C GLU A 334 -17.53 -7.19 -23.89
N ASP A 335 -18.18 -6.29 -23.16
CA ASP A 335 -18.66 -4.98 -23.60
C ASP A 335 -17.62 -3.85 -23.40
N ILE A 336 -16.46 -4.15 -22.83
CA ILE A 336 -15.40 -3.18 -22.54
C ILE A 336 -14.17 -3.48 -23.41
N ASP A 337 -13.68 -2.46 -24.11
CA ASP A 337 -12.46 -2.56 -24.91
C ASP A 337 -11.28 -3.08 -24.06
N TYR A 338 -10.64 -4.14 -24.53
CA TYR A 338 -9.56 -4.80 -23.80
C TYR A 338 -8.35 -3.88 -23.60
N ALA A 339 -7.96 -3.69 -22.34
CA ALA A 339 -6.73 -2.98 -21.99
C ALA A 339 -5.56 -3.96 -21.84
N ALA A 340 -4.52 -3.75 -22.66
CA ALA A 340 -3.26 -4.48 -22.52
C ALA A 340 -2.66 -4.31 -21.11
N PRO A 341 -2.22 -5.40 -20.44
CA PRO A 341 -1.81 -5.33 -19.05
C PRO A 341 -0.51 -4.55 -18.83
N VAL A 342 -0.32 -4.04 -17.62
CA VAL A 342 1.01 -3.65 -17.11
C VAL A 342 1.67 -4.87 -16.49
N CYS A 343 2.86 -5.23 -16.96
CA CYS A 343 3.62 -6.34 -16.40
C CYS A 343 4.67 -5.84 -15.41
N GLN A 344 4.84 -6.56 -14.30
CA GLN A 344 5.96 -6.43 -13.38
C GLN A 344 6.75 -7.72 -13.33
N LEU A 345 8.07 -7.61 -13.36
CA LEU A 345 9.00 -8.69 -13.06
C LEU A 345 9.92 -8.26 -11.91
N GLU A 346 9.77 -8.87 -10.75
CA GLU A 346 10.57 -8.59 -9.58
C GLU A 346 11.63 -9.67 -9.38
N PHE A 347 12.87 -9.24 -9.16
CA PHE A 347 14.01 -10.10 -8.87
C PHE A 347 14.42 -9.87 -7.41
N THR A 348 14.46 -10.95 -6.63
CA THR A 348 14.87 -10.95 -5.21
C THR A 348 15.93 -12.01 -4.94
N GLY A 349 16.45 -12.06 -3.72
CA GLY A 349 17.49 -13.00 -3.34
C GLY A 349 18.87 -12.52 -3.77
N THR A 350 19.76 -13.44 -4.09
CA THR A 350 21.19 -13.15 -4.24
C THR A 350 21.70 -13.60 -5.60
N LEU A 351 22.42 -12.72 -6.28
CA LEU A 351 23.00 -12.99 -7.60
C LEU A 351 24.51 -13.16 -7.52
N GLY A 352 25.02 -14.29 -8.00
CA GLY A 352 26.46 -14.56 -8.16
C GLY A 352 27.19 -13.71 -9.20
N PHE A 353 26.49 -12.76 -9.82
CA PHE A 353 26.98 -11.91 -10.90
C PHE A 353 26.24 -10.56 -10.91
N PRO A 354 26.78 -9.52 -11.56
CA PRO A 354 26.11 -8.23 -11.66
C PRO A 354 24.76 -8.33 -12.39
N PHE A 355 23.69 -7.77 -11.80
CA PHE A 355 22.35 -7.72 -12.42
C PHE A 355 22.35 -7.17 -13.86
N SER A 356 23.29 -6.27 -14.18
CA SER A 356 23.45 -5.70 -15.53
C SER A 356 23.79 -6.71 -16.62
N GLU A 357 24.25 -7.91 -16.25
CA GLU A 357 24.55 -8.99 -17.18
C GLU A 357 23.30 -9.76 -17.62
N ILE A 358 22.17 -9.63 -16.90
CA ILE A 358 20.89 -10.17 -17.35
C ILE A 358 20.49 -9.44 -18.64
N PRO A 359 20.15 -10.16 -19.73
CA PRO A 359 19.93 -9.56 -21.05
C PRO A 359 18.54 -8.90 -21.17
N MET A 360 18.24 -7.93 -20.30
CA MET A 360 16.94 -7.24 -20.24
C MET A 360 16.56 -6.56 -21.56
N LYS A 361 17.55 -6.16 -22.37
CA LYS A 361 17.30 -5.57 -23.71
C LYS A 361 16.63 -6.52 -24.70
N SER A 362 16.89 -7.83 -24.61
CA SER A 362 16.20 -8.85 -25.41
C SER A 362 14.98 -9.40 -24.68
N LEU A 363 15.05 -9.57 -23.36
CA LEU A 363 13.94 -10.10 -22.58
C LEU A 363 12.73 -9.17 -22.56
N GLU A 364 12.90 -7.87 -22.33
CA GLU A 364 11.78 -6.92 -22.25
C GLU A 364 10.83 -6.98 -23.48
N PRO A 365 11.31 -6.82 -24.73
CA PRO A 365 10.43 -6.90 -25.89
C PRO A 365 9.79 -8.28 -26.04
N TRP A 366 10.52 -9.36 -25.72
CA TRP A 366 9.98 -10.72 -25.75
C TRP A 366 8.85 -10.92 -24.73
N ILE A 367 9.04 -10.50 -23.47
CA ILE A 367 8.02 -10.59 -22.41
C ILE A 367 6.77 -9.81 -22.82
N LYS A 368 6.94 -8.58 -23.31
CA LYS A 368 5.83 -7.74 -23.76
C LYS A 368 5.06 -8.41 -24.90
N GLU A 369 5.74 -9.02 -25.86
CA GLU A 369 5.11 -9.77 -26.94
C GLU A 369 4.34 -10.99 -26.40
N GLN A 370 4.96 -11.80 -25.53
CA GLN A 370 4.33 -13.01 -24.99
C GLN A 370 3.09 -12.72 -24.16
N LEU A 371 3.09 -11.61 -23.42
CA LEU A 371 1.99 -11.23 -22.53
C LEU A 371 1.03 -10.22 -23.15
N GLY A 372 1.31 -9.74 -24.36
CA GLY A 372 0.57 -8.64 -24.98
C GLY A 372 0.59 -7.38 -24.12
N ALA A 373 1.69 -7.13 -23.41
CA ALA A 373 1.76 -6.12 -22.37
C ALA A 373 1.96 -4.72 -22.94
N PHE A 374 1.23 -3.76 -22.40
CA PHE A 374 1.42 -2.34 -22.69
C PHE A 374 2.81 -1.88 -22.25
N MET A 375 3.19 -2.29 -21.04
CA MET A 375 4.43 -1.91 -20.38
C MET A 375 4.98 -3.10 -19.60
N LEU A 376 6.31 -3.21 -19.54
CA LEU A 376 7.00 -4.04 -18.56
C LEU A 376 7.75 -3.10 -17.61
N ARG A 377 7.63 -3.37 -16.31
CA ARG A 377 8.51 -2.83 -15.29
C ARG A 377 9.30 -3.99 -14.69
N TYR A 378 10.58 -3.80 -14.45
CA TYR A 378 11.35 -4.73 -13.65
C TYR A 378 11.93 -4.04 -12.43
N ILE A 379 11.96 -4.77 -11.32
CA ILE A 379 12.49 -4.30 -10.04
C ILE A 379 13.65 -5.22 -9.68
N ASN A 380 14.81 -4.63 -9.46
CA ASN A 380 15.96 -5.33 -8.91
C ASN A 380 16.03 -5.08 -7.41
N ASP A 381 15.65 -6.06 -6.62
CA ASP A 381 15.83 -6.12 -5.17
C ASP A 381 16.75 -7.28 -4.79
N THR A 382 17.69 -7.61 -5.69
CA THR A 382 18.72 -8.62 -5.45
C THR A 382 19.92 -8.03 -4.73
N THR A 383 20.56 -8.85 -3.91
CA THR A 383 21.87 -8.53 -3.32
C THR A 383 22.97 -9.12 -4.20
N PRO A 384 23.98 -8.34 -4.61
CA PRO A 384 25.17 -8.91 -5.24
C PRO A 384 25.89 -9.82 -4.26
N LEU A 385 26.14 -11.05 -4.68
CA LEU A 385 26.98 -11.99 -3.97
C LEU A 385 28.43 -11.52 -4.20
N ASP A 386 28.99 -10.68 -3.33
CA ASP A 386 30.35 -10.13 -3.47
C ASP A 386 31.39 -11.20 -3.13
N TYR A 387 31.55 -12.15 -4.05
CA TYR A 387 32.68 -13.06 -4.06
C TYR A 387 33.69 -12.42 -5.02
N GLY A 388 34.87 -12.06 -4.51
CA GLY A 388 36.02 -11.77 -5.38
C GLY A 388 36.14 -12.85 -6.47
N GLN A 389 36.65 -12.49 -7.64
CA GLN A 389 36.59 -13.36 -8.81
C GLN A 389 37.25 -14.72 -8.51
N GLU A 390 36.79 -15.82 -9.11
CA GLU A 390 37.45 -17.14 -8.95
C GLU A 390 38.97 -17.11 -9.23
N GLU A 391 39.43 -16.15 -10.06
CA GLU A 391 40.86 -15.94 -10.31
C GLU A 391 41.63 -15.46 -9.07
N ASP A 392 40.97 -14.79 -8.13
CA ASP A 392 41.57 -14.30 -6.88
C ASP A 392 41.93 -15.44 -5.91
N TYR A 393 41.41 -16.65 -6.14
CA TYR A 393 41.59 -17.82 -5.28
C TYR A 393 42.33 -18.98 -5.97
N LYS A 394 42.88 -18.76 -7.17
CA LYS A 394 43.65 -19.77 -7.90
C LYS A 394 45.15 -19.55 -7.70
N GLU A 395 45.86 -20.59 -7.30
CA GLU A 395 47.31 -20.66 -7.38
C GLU A 395 47.77 -20.52 -8.85
N ARG A 396 49.05 -20.20 -9.07
CA ARG A 396 49.63 -20.04 -10.42
C ARG A 396 49.50 -21.30 -11.30
N ASP A 397 49.22 -22.45 -10.70
CA ASP A 397 49.00 -23.74 -11.39
C ASP A 397 47.51 -24.04 -11.67
N GLY A 398 46.60 -23.12 -11.32
CA GLY A 398 45.16 -23.22 -11.54
C GLY A 398 44.40 -23.98 -10.44
N ARG A 399 45.06 -24.42 -9.37
CA ARG A 399 44.39 -25.03 -8.22
C ARG A 399 43.80 -23.98 -7.31
N ILE A 400 42.64 -24.27 -6.72
CA ILE A 400 42.01 -23.40 -5.73
C ILE A 400 42.81 -23.47 -4.44
N ASP A 401 43.33 -22.32 -3.98
CA ASP A 401 43.87 -22.16 -2.64
C ASP A 401 42.71 -22.18 -1.65
N ARG A 402 42.50 -23.35 -1.04
CA ARG A 402 41.38 -23.57 -0.11
C ARG A 402 41.48 -22.69 1.12
N ALA A 403 42.70 -22.43 1.61
CA ALA A 403 42.89 -21.60 2.80
C ALA A 403 42.59 -20.12 2.50
N LEU A 404 42.99 -19.65 1.32
CA LEU A 404 42.65 -18.29 0.87
C LEU A 404 41.16 -18.12 0.60
N LEU A 405 40.53 -19.09 -0.06
CA LEU A 405 39.08 -19.10 -0.31
C LEU A 405 38.31 -19.09 1.01
N GLU A 406 38.69 -19.93 1.94
CA GLU A 406 38.06 -20.03 3.26
C GLU A 406 38.17 -18.72 4.05
N LYS A 407 39.37 -18.13 4.11
CA LYS A 407 39.56 -16.81 4.75
C LYS A 407 38.62 -15.77 4.13
N LYS A 408 38.48 -15.78 2.81
CA LYS A 408 37.66 -14.82 2.05
C LYS A 408 36.17 -15.02 2.26
N ILE A 409 35.72 -16.27 2.42
CA ILE A 409 34.34 -16.59 2.82
C ILE A 409 34.05 -16.04 4.22
N PHE A 410 34.91 -16.29 5.20
CA PHE A 410 34.72 -15.73 6.54
C PHE A 410 34.73 -14.20 6.52
N GLN A 411 35.64 -13.59 5.76
CA GLN A 411 35.70 -12.14 5.60
C GLN A 411 34.38 -11.59 5.02
N ALA A 412 33.82 -12.24 4.01
CA ALA A 412 32.53 -11.85 3.41
C ALA A 412 31.37 -11.99 4.42
N LEU A 413 31.33 -13.08 5.19
CA LEU A 413 30.30 -13.29 6.22
C LEU A 413 30.32 -12.20 7.30
N PHE A 414 31.50 -11.81 7.79
CA PHE A 414 31.62 -10.69 8.74
C PHE A 414 31.30 -9.33 8.10
N HIS A 415 31.45 -9.17 6.79
CA HIS A 415 31.12 -7.94 6.08
C HIS A 415 29.60 -7.68 5.96
N LEU A 416 28.79 -8.76 6.01
CA LEU A 416 27.32 -8.70 5.96
C LEU A 416 26.73 -7.99 7.19
N ASP A 417 27.37 -8.13 8.35
CA ASP A 417 26.95 -7.45 9.58
C ASP A 417 27.70 -6.12 9.76
N THR A 418 26.93 -5.02 9.83
CA THR A 418 27.48 -3.67 10.04
C THR A 418 28.33 -3.52 11.31
N ARG A 419 28.14 -4.37 12.31
CA ARG A 419 28.93 -4.39 13.55
C ARG A 419 30.34 -4.93 13.34
N PHE A 420 30.50 -5.92 12.47
CA PHE A 420 31.75 -6.65 12.25
C PHE A 420 32.50 -6.22 10.98
N ARG A 421 31.83 -5.47 10.09
CA ARG A 421 32.39 -4.98 8.83
C ARG A 421 33.80 -4.35 8.95
N PRO A 422 34.07 -3.41 9.88
CA PRO A 422 35.41 -2.78 9.99
C PRO A 422 36.52 -3.75 10.40
N TRP A 423 36.14 -4.87 11.03
CA TRP A 423 37.03 -5.86 11.63
C TRP A 423 37.08 -7.16 10.85
N SER A 424 36.55 -7.16 9.62
CA SER A 424 36.37 -8.37 8.81
C SER A 424 37.67 -9.12 8.50
N ASP A 425 38.82 -8.44 8.31
CA ASP A 425 40.11 -9.14 8.11
C ASP A 425 40.63 -9.79 9.40
N PRO A 426 40.77 -9.11 10.55
CA PRO A 426 41.14 -9.73 11.82
C PRO A 426 40.22 -10.89 12.23
N LEU A 427 38.90 -10.68 12.15
CA LEU A 427 37.91 -11.69 12.52
C LEU A 427 37.94 -12.91 11.58
N SER A 428 38.21 -12.71 10.28
CA SER A 428 38.34 -13.84 9.34
C SER A 428 39.54 -14.73 9.67
N ARG A 429 40.68 -14.15 10.06
CA ARG A 429 41.88 -14.89 10.47
C ARG A 429 41.65 -15.64 11.76
N PHE A 430 40.98 -14.98 12.72
CA PHE A 430 40.59 -15.59 13.98
C PHE A 430 39.63 -16.77 13.76
N ALA A 431 38.56 -16.60 12.99
CA ALA A 431 37.58 -17.65 12.69
C ALA A 431 38.23 -18.86 11.99
N THR A 432 39.16 -18.61 11.06
CA THR A 432 39.94 -19.67 10.40
C THR A 432 40.77 -20.45 11.41
N THR A 433 41.42 -19.76 12.35
CA THR A 433 42.25 -20.37 13.40
C THR A 433 41.40 -21.15 14.40
N LEU A 434 40.29 -20.56 14.87
CA LEU A 434 39.35 -21.19 15.79
C LEU A 434 38.77 -22.48 15.20
N LYS A 435 38.36 -22.45 13.93
CA LYS A 435 37.89 -23.64 13.21
C LYS A 435 38.96 -24.72 13.16
N GLN A 436 40.21 -24.38 12.87
CA GLN A 436 41.29 -25.36 12.80
C GLN A 436 41.51 -26.02 14.16
N ARG A 437 41.51 -25.24 15.24
CA ARG A 437 41.65 -25.76 16.62
C ARG A 437 40.47 -26.63 17.06
N LEU A 438 39.24 -26.30 16.65
CA LEU A 438 38.07 -27.16 16.84
C LEU A 438 38.21 -28.50 16.10
N ILE A 439 38.72 -28.48 14.87
CA ILE A 439 38.95 -29.70 14.07
C ILE A 439 40.04 -30.57 14.71
N ASP A 440 41.05 -29.94 15.31
CA ASP A 440 42.18 -30.61 15.94
C ASP A 440 41.87 -31.02 17.40
N ASP A 441 40.61 -30.88 17.87
CA ASP A 441 40.15 -31.14 19.24
C ASP A 441 40.94 -30.38 20.32
N GLU A 442 41.54 -29.23 19.97
CA GLU A 442 42.28 -28.37 20.91
C GLU A 442 41.37 -27.43 21.71
N ILE A 443 40.14 -27.21 21.25
CA ILE A 443 39.11 -26.39 21.91
C ILE A 443 37.81 -27.19 21.88
N ALA A 444 37.11 -27.27 23.02
CA ALA A 444 35.81 -27.92 23.10
C ALA A 444 34.69 -27.02 22.53
N GLU A 445 33.63 -27.62 21.97
CA GLU A 445 32.50 -26.87 21.39
C GLU A 445 31.80 -26.00 22.46
N GLU A 446 31.80 -26.44 23.72
CA GLU A 446 31.26 -25.72 24.86
C GLU A 446 32.02 -24.43 25.21
N GLU A 447 33.29 -24.31 24.83
CA GLU A 447 34.12 -23.12 25.07
C GLU A 447 33.84 -22.00 24.04
N LEU A 448 33.12 -22.31 22.95
CA LEU A 448 32.83 -21.34 21.90
C LEU A 448 31.94 -20.20 22.37
N GLY A 449 30.97 -20.47 23.25
CA GLY A 449 30.09 -19.44 23.81
C GLY A 449 30.88 -18.37 24.56
N GLU A 450 31.83 -18.78 25.41
CA GLU A 450 32.68 -17.87 26.17
C GLU A 450 33.61 -17.05 25.26
N ILE A 451 34.14 -17.68 24.20
CA ILE A 451 34.97 -17.00 23.20
C ILE A 451 34.15 -15.94 22.45
N ILE A 452 32.92 -16.26 22.06
CA ILE A 452 32.01 -15.34 21.36
C ILE A 452 31.63 -14.15 22.25
N GLU A 453 31.31 -14.39 23.53
CA GLU A 453 31.02 -13.31 24.48
C GLU A 453 32.20 -12.35 24.65
N LYS A 454 33.42 -12.88 24.80
CA LYS A 454 34.64 -12.06 24.91
C LYS A 454 34.90 -11.24 23.66
N ILE A 455 34.62 -11.77 22.47
CA ILE A 455 34.73 -11.02 21.21
C ILE A 455 33.72 -9.86 21.19
N ASP A 456 32.47 -10.11 21.57
CA ASP A 456 31.44 -9.06 21.63
C ASP A 456 31.78 -7.97 22.66
N GLU A 457 32.43 -8.33 23.78
CA GLU A 457 32.99 -7.36 24.74
C GLU A 457 34.14 -6.53 24.16
N LEU A 458 35.15 -7.18 23.55
CA LEU A 458 36.29 -6.50 22.93
C LEU A 458 35.85 -5.48 21.89
N LEU A 459 34.92 -5.87 21.01
CA LEU A 459 34.41 -5.03 19.93
C LEU A 459 33.53 -3.87 20.44
N LYS A 460 32.94 -3.95 21.64
CA LYS A 460 32.22 -2.83 22.27
C LYS A 460 33.18 -1.78 22.83
N THR A 461 34.36 -2.19 23.31
CA THR A 461 35.37 -1.29 23.88
C THR A 461 36.14 -0.48 22.85
N GLU A 462 36.36 -1.01 21.64
CA GLU A 462 37.17 -0.33 20.62
C GLU A 462 36.46 0.84 19.90
N GLY A 463 35.14 0.97 20.04
CA GLY A 463 34.40 2.13 19.50
C GLY A 463 34.39 2.24 17.97
N LYS A 464 33.45 3.02 17.42
CA LYS A 464 33.33 3.22 15.96
C LYS A 464 34.49 4.05 15.41
N ILE A 465 35.56 3.41 14.95
CA ILE A 465 36.69 4.05 14.26
C ILE A 465 37.05 3.21 13.02
N GLU A 466 37.40 3.91 11.93
CA GLU A 466 37.61 3.38 10.57
C GLU A 466 38.82 2.44 10.47
N GLU A 467 38.99 1.79 9.29
CA GLU A 467 40.05 0.82 8.93
C GLU A 467 41.51 1.32 9.13
N ASP A 468 41.92 1.65 10.37
CA ASP A 468 43.30 1.97 10.71
C ASP A 468 44.12 0.67 10.79
N PRO A 469 45.17 0.51 9.96
CA PRO A 469 46.03 -0.67 10.01
C PRO A 469 46.69 -0.93 11.38
N GLU A 470 46.94 0.12 12.18
CA GLU A 470 47.52 -0.06 13.53
C GLU A 470 46.52 -0.66 14.51
N GLU A 471 45.24 -0.27 14.42
CA GLU A 471 44.15 -0.80 15.25
C GLU A 471 43.76 -2.23 14.81
N GLN A 472 43.74 -2.51 13.51
CA GLN A 472 43.49 -3.88 13.01
C GLN A 472 44.57 -4.87 13.46
N GLU A 473 45.83 -4.43 13.52
CA GLU A 473 46.92 -5.25 14.03
C GLU A 473 46.82 -5.44 15.55
N ALA A 474 46.39 -4.40 16.30
CA ALA A 474 46.13 -4.50 17.74
C ALA A 474 45.02 -5.52 18.06
N LEU A 475 43.87 -5.43 17.39
CA LEU A 475 42.78 -6.40 17.55
C LEU A 475 43.22 -7.81 17.15
N THR A 476 44.04 -7.95 16.12
CA THR A 476 44.59 -9.27 15.71
C THR A 476 45.44 -9.89 16.83
N GLN A 477 46.21 -9.08 17.56
CA GLN A 477 47.01 -9.55 18.69
C GLN A 477 46.15 -9.92 19.90
N GLU A 478 45.10 -9.15 20.21
CA GLU A 478 44.18 -9.44 21.31
C GLU A 478 43.34 -10.71 21.04
N LEU A 479 42.82 -10.85 19.82
CA LEU A 479 42.16 -12.08 19.38
C LEU A 479 43.10 -13.30 19.42
N GLY A 480 44.38 -13.11 19.09
CA GLY A 480 45.39 -14.16 19.25
C GLY A 480 45.65 -14.54 20.71
N ALA A 481 45.61 -13.58 21.63
CA ALA A 481 45.78 -13.82 23.06
C ALA A 481 44.60 -14.62 23.66
N LEU A 482 43.37 -14.33 23.21
CA LEU A 482 42.16 -15.06 23.62
C LEU A 482 42.25 -16.57 23.36
N LEU A 483 42.84 -16.97 22.24
CA LEU A 483 43.06 -18.39 21.92
C LEU A 483 44.17 -19.01 22.79
N ASN A 484 45.12 -18.23 23.29
CA ASN A 484 46.20 -18.75 24.13
C ASN A 484 45.84 -18.80 25.63
N GLU A 485 44.79 -18.09 26.06
CA GLU A 485 44.31 -18.15 27.45
C GLU A 485 43.56 -19.45 27.77
N THR A 486 42.96 -20.11 26.76
CA THR A 486 42.28 -21.41 26.94
C THR A 486 43.25 -22.58 27.16
N ASP A 487 44.53 -22.46 26.77
CA ASP A 487 45.59 -23.44 27.07
C ASP A 487 46.01 -23.46 28.57
N GLY A 488 45.49 -22.54 29.39
CA GLY A 488 46.00 -22.23 30.74
C GLY A 488 45.28 -22.87 31.93
N GLN A 489 44.25 -23.71 31.76
CA GLN A 489 43.50 -24.29 32.88
C GLN A 489 43.50 -25.83 32.88
N GLU A 490 44.66 -26.43 33.20
CA GLU A 490 44.72 -27.78 33.78
C GLU A 490 45.02 -27.72 35.30
N ASP A 491 43.99 -28.10 36.07
CA ASP A 491 44.03 -29.01 37.22
C ASP A 491 44.76 -28.59 38.52
N ILE A 492 44.00 -28.03 39.47
CA ILE A 492 44.27 -28.17 40.91
C ILE A 492 43.34 -29.25 41.47
N THR A 493 43.82 -30.49 41.54
CA THR A 493 43.21 -31.52 42.39
C THR A 493 43.67 -31.38 43.84
N ALA A 494 42.80 -30.82 44.67
CA ALA A 494 42.77 -31.09 46.10
C ALA A 494 41.30 -31.18 46.55
N ALA A 495 40.85 -32.39 46.87
CA ALA A 495 39.57 -32.65 47.54
C ALA A 495 39.80 -32.83 49.06
N PRO A 496 38.76 -32.86 49.92
CA PRO A 496 37.44 -32.22 49.86
C PRO A 496 37.01 -31.57 51.20
N ALA A 497 35.88 -30.84 51.23
CA ALA A 497 34.82 -30.94 52.24
C ALA A 497 33.67 -29.94 51.97
N GLU A 498 32.43 -30.45 52.00
CA GLU A 498 31.16 -29.93 52.57
C GLU A 498 30.89 -28.40 52.48
N GLU A 499 29.71 -27.89 52.09
CA GLU A 499 28.35 -28.27 52.48
C GLU A 499 27.34 -27.36 51.71
N SER A 500 26.17 -27.92 51.40
CA SER A 500 24.85 -27.27 51.30
C SER A 500 24.48 -26.28 50.16
N ALA A 501 23.38 -26.67 49.49
CA ALA A 501 22.17 -25.88 49.22
C ALA A 501 22.03 -25.07 47.90
N GLN A 502 21.13 -25.64 47.07
CA GLN A 502 19.94 -25.03 46.47
C GLN A 502 20.04 -24.18 45.20
N THR A 503 19.27 -24.64 44.20
CA THR A 503 18.47 -23.91 43.17
C THR A 503 19.27 -23.10 42.14
N SER A 504 18.93 -23.04 40.86
CA SER A 504 17.86 -23.60 40.02
C SER A 504 18.23 -23.35 38.55
N PHE A 505 17.90 -24.29 37.68
CA PHE A 505 17.33 -24.14 36.33
C PHE A 505 17.54 -22.86 35.48
N LEU A 506 17.75 -23.16 34.18
CA LEU A 506 17.46 -22.46 32.91
C LEU A 506 18.75 -22.14 32.13
N GLU A 507 19.03 -22.84 31.03
CA GLU A 507 18.43 -22.74 29.67
C GLU A 507 18.91 -21.52 28.88
N GLU A 508 19.46 -21.86 27.70
CA GLU A 508 19.58 -21.08 26.46
C GLU A 508 20.64 -19.97 26.34
N GLY A 509 21.52 -20.15 25.33
CA GLY A 509 21.55 -19.17 24.25
C GLY A 509 22.90 -18.93 23.56
N VAL A 510 22.89 -19.21 22.24
CA VAL A 510 23.68 -18.65 21.12
C VAL A 510 24.85 -19.49 20.63
#